data_AF-R9KX06-F1
#
_entry.id   AF-R9KX06-F1
#
_cell.length_a   1.000
_cell.length_b   1.000
_cell.length_c   1.000
_cell.angle_alpha   90.00
_cell.angle_beta   90.00
_cell.angle_gamma   90.00
#
_symmetry.space_group_name_H-M   'P 1'
#
loop_
_entity.id
_entity.type
_entity.pdbx_description
1 polymer ?
#
loop_
_entity_poly.entity_id
_entity_poly.type
_entity_poly.pdbx_seq_one_letter_code
_entity_poly.pdbx_strand_id
1 'polypeptide(L)'
;MDELNNGLQAQTNEMRILLEQAGDIAGKRAAGIIDDAERIELEARRMACLTVIARNDAGELVSEAEFEAILEEKREQAALPTQEEQNAADIAYLMMTGGEWDV
;
A
#
# COMPACT_ATOMS: atom_id res chain seq x y z
N MET A 1 -30.08 -5.33 11.64
CA MET A 1 -29.38 -4.07 11.98
C MET A 1 -28.22 -4.37 12.90
N ASP A 2 -28.44 -5.05 14.04
CA ASP A 2 -27.37 -5.37 14.98
C ASP A 2 -26.31 -6.34 14.42
N GLU A 3 -26.70 -7.35 13.66
CA GLU A 3 -25.73 -8.30 13.06
C GLU A 3 -24.80 -7.65 12.04
N LEU A 4 -25.33 -6.76 11.18
CA LEU A 4 -24.52 -6.02 10.21
C LEU A 4 -23.55 -5.07 10.93
N ASN A 5 -24.04 -4.30 11.91
CA ASN A 5 -23.18 -3.39 12.67
C ASN A 5 -22.09 -4.13 13.44
N ASN A 6 -22.41 -5.28 14.04
CA ASN A 6 -21.43 -6.12 14.73
C ASN A 6 -20.39 -6.67 13.75
N GLY A 7 -20.81 -7.11 12.56
CA GLY A 7 -19.92 -7.59 11.51
C GLY A 7 -18.98 -6.51 10.98
N LEU A 8 -19.49 -5.30 10.72
CA LEU A 8 -18.70 -4.14 10.29
C LEU A 8 -17.64 -3.77 11.35
N GLN A 9 -18.03 -3.72 12.63
CA GLN A 9 -17.09 -3.43 13.72
C GLN A 9 -16.02 -4.52 13.87
N ALA A 10 -16.41 -5.78 13.79
CA ALA A 10 -15.48 -6.90 13.89
C ALA A 10 -14.44 -6.86 12.77
N GLN A 11 -14.88 -6.70 11.52
CA GLN A 11 -13.97 -6.64 10.37
C GLN A 11 -13.09 -5.37 10.41
N THR A 12 -13.64 -4.21 10.81
CA THR A 12 -12.83 -2.99 10.99
C THR A 12 -11.75 -3.17 12.06
N ASN A 13 -12.04 -3.88 13.15
CA ASN A 13 -11.05 -4.16 14.18
C ASN A 13 -9.97 -5.14 13.68
N GLU A 14 -10.35 -6.15 12.92
CA GLU A 14 -9.40 -7.07 12.28
C GLU A 14 -8.43 -6.31 11.35
N MET A 15 -8.96 -5.43 10.48
CA MET A 15 -8.13 -4.63 9.58
C MET A 15 -7.16 -3.70 10.34
N ARG A 16 -7.58 -3.14 11.48
CA ARG A 16 -6.71 -2.30 12.32
C ARG A 16 -5.58 -3.11 12.95
N ILE A 17 -5.84 -4.34 13.39
CA ILE A 17 -4.81 -5.24 13.92
C ILE A 17 -3.78 -5.56 12.83
N LEU A 18 -4.23 -5.84 11.61
CA LEU A 18 -3.33 -6.10 10.47
C LEU A 18 -2.47 -4.87 10.13
N LEU A 19 -3.05 -3.66 10.18
CA LEU A 19 -2.30 -2.41 9.99
C LEU A 19 -1.23 -2.18 11.07
N GLU A 20 -1.53 -2.50 12.32
CA GLU A 20 -0.56 -2.41 13.42
C GLU A 20 0.62 -3.39 13.22
N GLN A 21 0.34 -4.60 12.74
CA GLN A 21 1.37 -5.60 12.45
C GLN A 21 2.30 -5.19 11.31
N ALA A 22 1.80 -4.45 10.31
CA ALA A 22 2.62 -3.95 9.21
C ALA A 22 3.74 -3.02 9.71
N GLY A 23 3.45 -2.16 10.69
CA GLY A 23 4.40 -1.24 11.29
C GLY A 23 4.99 -0.23 10.29
N ASP A 24 6.21 0.24 10.54
CA ASP A 24 6.91 1.18 9.66
C ASP A 24 7.58 0.45 8.48
N ILE A 25 6.82 0.28 7.39
CA ILE A 25 7.29 -0.38 6.16
C ILE A 25 8.45 0.40 5.52
N ALA A 26 8.35 1.73 5.47
CA ALA A 26 9.36 2.60 4.87
C ALA A 26 10.68 2.51 5.65
N GLY A 27 10.63 2.58 6.98
CA GLY A 27 11.79 2.40 7.84
C GLY A 27 12.44 1.02 7.70
N LYS A 28 11.63 -0.05 7.60
CA LYS A 28 12.13 -1.42 7.37
C LYS A 28 12.88 -1.54 6.03
N ARG A 29 12.35 -0.96 4.95
CA ARG A 29 13.04 -0.94 3.64
C ARG A 29 14.31 -0.13 3.68
N ALA A 30 14.27 1.07 4.26
CA ALA A 30 15.45 1.94 4.38
C ALA A 30 16.57 1.29 5.22
N ALA A 31 16.22 0.47 6.21
CA ALA A 31 17.16 -0.31 7.01
C ALA A 31 17.63 -1.61 6.32
N GLY A 32 17.11 -1.95 5.14
CA GLY A 32 17.42 -3.18 4.41
C GLY A 32 16.89 -4.45 5.09
N ILE A 33 15.90 -4.33 5.97
CA ILE A 33 15.27 -5.46 6.70
C ILE A 33 14.35 -6.25 5.78
N ILE A 34 13.70 -5.56 4.84
CA ILE A 34 12.80 -6.14 3.84
C ILE A 34 13.29 -5.78 2.44
N ASP A 35 13.05 -6.68 1.49
CA ASP A 35 13.30 -6.42 0.07
C ASP A 35 12.14 -5.67 -0.62
N ASP A 36 12.27 -5.42 -1.92
CA ASP A 36 11.27 -4.70 -2.69
C ASP A 36 9.97 -5.51 -2.88
N ALA A 37 10.05 -6.83 -2.99
CA ALA A 37 8.87 -7.70 -3.12
C ALA A 37 8.08 -7.73 -1.81
N GLU A 38 8.78 -7.84 -0.67
CA GLU A 38 8.20 -7.75 0.66
C GLU A 38 7.60 -6.37 0.92
N ARG A 39 8.26 -5.28 0.50
CA ARG A 39 7.69 -3.93 0.55
C ARG A 39 6.38 -3.86 -0.24
N ILE A 40 6.36 -4.35 -1.48
CA ILE A 40 5.16 -4.33 -2.34
C ILE A 40 4.00 -5.06 -1.66
N GLU A 41 4.24 -6.26 -1.14
CA GLU A 41 3.19 -7.04 -0.49
C GLU A 41 2.67 -6.36 0.79
N LEU A 42 3.56 -5.78 1.60
CA LEU A 42 3.17 -5.08 2.82
C LEU A 42 2.40 -3.79 2.53
N GLU A 43 2.82 -2.99 1.54
CA GLU A 43 2.07 -1.80 1.13
C GLU A 43 0.72 -2.17 0.50
N ALA A 44 0.67 -3.23 -0.31
CA ALA A 44 -0.58 -3.72 -0.87
C ALA A 44 -1.59 -4.11 0.22
N ARG A 45 -1.13 -4.88 1.23
CA ARG A 45 -1.96 -5.25 2.38
C ARG A 45 -2.42 -4.04 3.17
N ARG A 46 -1.52 -3.08 3.42
CA ARG A 46 -1.85 -1.84 4.11
C ARG A 46 -2.94 -1.07 3.36
N MET A 47 -2.78 -0.88 2.06
CA MET A 47 -3.78 -0.20 1.22
C MET A 47 -5.10 -0.97 1.21
N ALA A 48 -5.08 -2.29 1.08
CA ALA A 48 -6.28 -3.12 1.10
C ALA A 48 -7.04 -3.00 2.43
N CYS A 49 -6.34 -3.06 3.56
CA CYS A 49 -6.95 -2.88 4.89
C CYS A 49 -7.62 -1.51 5.03
N LEU A 50 -6.96 -0.44 4.56
CA LEU A 50 -7.53 0.91 4.56
C LEU A 50 -8.77 1.01 3.67
N THR A 51 -8.76 0.36 2.50
CA THR A 51 -9.93 0.27 1.62
C THR A 51 -11.09 -0.45 2.29
N VAL A 52 -10.85 -1.58 2.97
CA VAL A 52 -11.90 -2.31 3.71
C VAL A 52 -12.47 -1.44 4.84
N ILE A 53 -11.63 -0.77 5.62
CA ILE A 53 -12.11 0.15 6.68
C ILE A 53 -13.01 1.24 6.08
N ALA A 54 -12.62 1.83 4.95
CA ALA A 54 -13.42 2.85 4.28
C ALA A 54 -14.77 2.31 3.76
N ARG A 55 -14.80 1.08 3.24
CA ARG A 55 -16.06 0.41 2.82
C ARG A 55 -16.95 0.11 4.03
N ASN A 56 -16.36 -0.36 5.13
CA ASN A 56 -17.09 -0.63 6.36
C ASN A 56 -17.69 0.65 6.97
N ASP A 57 -16.95 1.76 6.94
CA ASP A 57 -17.44 3.08 7.36
C ASP A 57 -18.60 3.58 6.49
N ALA A 58 -18.67 3.12 5.22
CA ALA A 58 -19.80 3.34 4.32
C ALA A 58 -20.96 2.34 4.52
N GLY A 59 -20.83 1.39 5.45
CA GLY A 59 -21.83 0.36 5.75
C GLY A 59 -21.76 -0.89 4.87
N GLU A 60 -20.68 -1.06 4.11
CA GLU A 60 -20.47 -2.19 3.20
C GLU A 60 -19.51 -3.20 3.82
N LEU A 61 -20.00 -4.43 4.08
CA LEU A 61 -19.19 -5.52 4.59
C LEU A 61 -18.44 -6.18 3.42
N VAL A 62 -17.15 -6.40 3.58
CA VAL A 62 -16.30 -6.94 2.50
C VAL A 62 -16.17 -8.46 2.66
N SER A 63 -16.46 -9.22 1.62
CA SER A 63 -16.22 -10.66 1.62
C SER A 63 -14.74 -11.00 1.42
N GLU A 64 -14.34 -12.23 1.75
CA GLU A 64 -12.97 -12.72 1.52
C GLU A 64 -12.55 -12.61 0.04
N ALA A 65 -13.43 -12.98 -0.89
CA ALA A 65 -13.18 -12.86 -2.32
C ALA A 65 -13.01 -11.41 -2.79
N GLU A 66 -13.78 -10.48 -2.23
CA GLU A 66 -13.60 -9.05 -2.50
C GLU A 66 -12.29 -8.52 -1.92
N PHE A 67 -11.90 -9.00 -0.73
CA PHE A 67 -10.62 -8.64 -0.13
C PHE A 67 -9.44 -9.12 -1.00
N GLU A 68 -9.49 -10.34 -1.52
CA GLU A 68 -8.48 -10.86 -2.46
C GLU A 68 -8.40 -10.01 -3.74
N ALA A 69 -9.55 -9.63 -4.30
CA ALA A 69 -9.61 -8.77 -5.48
C ALA A 69 -9.02 -7.38 -5.22
N ILE A 70 -9.35 -6.78 -4.06
CA ILE A 70 -8.76 -5.51 -3.62
C ILE A 70 -7.24 -5.67 -3.48
N LEU A 71 -6.79 -6.75 -2.84
CA LEU A 71 -5.37 -6.98 -2.59
C LEU A 71 -4.57 -7.08 -3.90
N GLU A 72 -5.09 -7.77 -4.91
CA GLU A 72 -4.45 -7.86 -6.22
C GLU A 72 -4.33 -6.49 -6.90
N GLU A 73 -5.41 -5.70 -6.91
CA GLU A 73 -5.39 -4.31 -7.40
C GLU A 73 -4.34 -3.47 -6.66
N LYS A 74 -4.21 -3.67 -5.34
CA LYS A 74 -3.25 -2.92 -4.51
C LYS A 74 -1.81 -3.39 -4.69
N ARG A 75 -1.56 -4.64 -5.10
CA ARG A 75 -0.22 -5.10 -5.49
C ARG A 75 0.27 -4.39 -6.73
N GLU A 76 -0.58 -4.28 -7.74
CA GLU A 76 -0.24 -3.54 -8.96
C GLU A 76 0.10 -2.08 -8.64
N GLN A 77 -0.69 -1.44 -7.76
CA GLN A 77 -0.43 -0.07 -7.30
C GLN A 77 0.87 0.04 -6.48
N ALA A 78 1.13 -0.88 -5.57
CA ALA A 78 2.33 -0.88 -4.73
C ALA A 78 3.62 -1.13 -5.53
N ALA A 79 3.52 -1.84 -6.65
CA ALA A 79 4.63 -2.11 -7.56
C ALA A 79 5.06 -0.88 -8.37
N LEU A 80 4.23 0.16 -8.46
CA LEU A 80 4.60 1.40 -9.14
C LEU A 80 5.77 2.08 -8.41
N PRO A 81 6.68 2.74 -9.16
CA PRO A 81 7.74 3.53 -8.56
C PRO A 81 7.14 4.63 -7.69
N THR A 82 7.66 4.78 -6.49
CA THR A 82 7.32 5.89 -5.59
C THR A 82 7.71 7.23 -6.23
N GLN A 83 7.09 8.32 -5.79
CA GLN A 83 7.45 9.66 -6.28
C GLN A 83 8.93 9.97 -6.04
N GLU A 84 9.52 9.48 -4.95
CA GLU A 84 10.93 9.65 -4.65
C GLU A 84 11.82 8.92 -5.67
N GLU A 85 11.48 7.68 -6.04
CA GLU A 85 12.18 6.91 -7.06
C GLU A 85 12.03 7.55 -8.46
N GLN A 86 10.84 8.07 -8.78
CA GLN A 86 10.62 8.83 -10.01
C GLN A 86 11.46 10.10 -10.04
N ASN A 87 11.46 10.89 -8.96
CA ASN A 87 12.26 12.10 -8.87
C ASN A 87 13.76 11.80 -8.99
N ALA A 88 14.24 10.72 -8.38
CA ALA A 88 15.63 10.29 -8.49
C ALA A 88 16.00 9.88 -9.93
N ALA A 89 15.11 9.16 -10.60
CA ALA A 89 15.28 8.78 -12.01
C ALA A 89 15.28 10.01 -12.94
N ASP A 90 14.37 10.95 -12.72
CA ASP A 90 14.28 12.20 -13.50
C ASP A 90 15.53 13.06 -13.32
N ILE A 91 16.04 13.21 -12.09
CA ILE A 91 17.29 13.92 -11.82
C ILE A 91 18.47 13.23 -12.51
N ALA A 92 18.56 11.89 -12.44
CA ALA A 92 19.62 11.15 -13.10
C ALA A 92 19.59 11.34 -14.63
N TYR A 93 18.40 11.32 -15.23
CA TYR A 93 18.22 11.60 -16.65
C TYR A 93 18.64 13.02 -17.03
N LEU A 94 18.26 14.02 -16.23
CA LEU A 94 18.67 15.41 -16.43
C LEU A 94 20.19 15.60 -16.31
N MET A 95 20.84 14.91 -15.38
CA MET A 95 22.31 14.95 -15.25
C MET A 95 23.02 14.28 -16.43
N MET A 96 22.45 13.21 -16.98
CA MET A 96 22.99 12.51 -18.15
C MET A 96 22.85 13.33 -19.45
N THR A 97 21.72 14.00 -19.62
CA THR A 97 21.39 14.80 -20.83
C THR A 97 21.87 16.25 -20.74
N GLY A 98 22.02 16.80 -19.54
CA GLY A 98 22.49 18.16 -19.30
C GLY A 98 24.01 18.35 -19.47
N GLY A 99 24.79 17.26 -19.47
CA GLY A 99 26.23 17.29 -19.77
C GLY A 99 26.58 17.42 -21.26
N GLU A 100 25.59 17.33 -22.15
CA GLU A 100 25.77 17.49 -23.61
C GLU A 100 25.56 18.94 -24.09
N TRP A 101 25.29 19.88 -23.17
CA TRP A 101 25.12 21.31 -23.46
C TRP A 101 26.31 22.14 -22.94
N ASP A 102 27.54 21.69 -23.19
CA ASP A 102 28.71 22.56 -23.22
C ASP A 102 29.16 22.69 -24.69
N VAL A 103 28.60 23.71 -25.38
CA VAL A 103 29.09 24.25 -26.67
C VAL A 103 29.34 25.75 -26.53
#